data_AF-A0A1E3IFL8-F1
#
_entry.id   AF-A0A1E3IFL8-F1
#
_cell.length_a   1.000
_cell.length_b   1.000
_cell.length_c   1.000
_cell.angle_alpha   90.00
_cell.angle_beta   90.00
_cell.angle_gamma   90.00
#
_symmetry.space_group_name_H-M   'P 1'
#
loop_
_entity.id
_entity.type
_entity.pdbx_description
1 polymer ?
#
loop_
_entity_poly.entity_id
_entity_poly.type
_entity_poly.pdbx_seq_one_letter_code
_entity_poly.pdbx_strand_id
1 'polypeptide(L)'
;MSLDLSTFPPNSRHGNFSNAYTGHMCYCPMHLDLTAPKSSVGEWVGSGKPLFPGDPVQLVTFEDGKSTFLCAGCAVSAVGCSTGDPDENEWAVGTVTRNTMETAGIYEDYKNTFKKAVSVQSGAMDPDGEICSIWVEATPFKIDRDTMTDPDTVSRKYAEFAQLQTVDESKASLADEWVDQY
;
A
#
# COMPACT_ATOMS: atom_id res chain seq x y z
N MET A 1 -21.44 10.82 6.27
CA MET A 1 -20.21 11.57 6.66
C MET A 1 -19.48 11.92 5.38
N SER A 2 -19.02 13.15 5.19
CA SER A 2 -18.24 13.49 3.98
C SER A 2 -16.90 12.78 4.05
N LEU A 3 -16.45 12.13 2.97
CA LEU A 3 -15.10 11.60 2.91
C LEU A 3 -14.10 12.75 3.06
N ASP A 4 -13.25 12.68 4.07
CA ASP A 4 -12.08 13.54 4.18
C ASP A 4 -11.02 13.02 3.18
N LEU A 5 -10.96 13.68 2.03
CA LEU A 5 -10.01 13.39 0.95
C LEU A 5 -8.88 14.42 0.93
N SER A 6 -8.61 15.05 2.08
CA SER A 6 -7.51 16.02 2.25
C SER A 6 -6.13 15.39 2.07
N THR A 7 -6.01 14.06 2.11
CA THR A 7 -4.77 13.32 1.93
C THR A 7 -4.93 12.22 0.88
N PHE A 8 -3.94 12.07 0.00
CA PHE A 8 -3.89 10.99 -0.99
C PHE A 8 -2.66 10.10 -0.77
N PRO A 9 -2.78 8.76 -0.84
CA PRO A 9 -4.03 8.02 -1.08
C PRO A 9 -5.00 8.15 0.11
N PRO A 10 -6.32 7.97 -0.11
CA PRO A 10 -7.26 7.87 0.99
C PRO A 10 -6.94 6.64 1.85
N ASN A 11 -7.43 6.64 3.10
CA ASN A 11 -7.32 5.45 3.94
C ASN A 11 -7.95 4.24 3.23
N SER A 12 -7.29 3.08 3.28
CA SER A 12 -7.78 1.84 2.67
C SER A 12 -9.20 1.42 3.07
N ARG A 13 -9.74 1.86 4.21
CA ARG A 13 -11.14 1.59 4.60
C ARG A 13 -12.17 2.43 3.81
N HIS A 14 -11.74 3.43 3.07
CA HIS A 14 -12.61 4.19 2.19
C HIS A 14 -12.76 3.43 0.87
N GLY A 15 -13.98 3.31 0.35
CA GLY A 15 -14.30 2.68 -0.93
C GLY A 15 -15.71 3.09 -1.38
N ASN A 16 -15.94 3.23 -2.70
CA ASN A 16 -17.25 3.57 -3.23
C ASN A 16 -17.91 2.30 -3.77
N PHE A 17 -18.75 1.66 -2.94
CA PHE A 17 -19.46 0.44 -3.34
C PHE A 17 -20.98 0.63 -3.25
N SER A 18 -21.65 0.28 -4.34
CA SER A 18 -23.10 0.06 -4.38
C SER A 18 -23.49 -1.32 -3.81
N ASN A 19 -22.50 -2.16 -3.47
CA ASN A 19 -22.67 -3.58 -3.12
C ASN A 19 -21.98 -3.86 -1.77
N ALA A 20 -22.41 -4.91 -1.08
CA ALA A 20 -22.17 -5.25 0.33
C ALA A 20 -20.70 -5.46 0.81
N TYR A 21 -19.69 -5.03 0.06
CA TYR A 21 -18.29 -5.14 0.45
C TYR A 21 -17.86 -3.91 1.28
N THR A 22 -17.57 -4.14 2.56
CA THR A 22 -17.09 -3.13 3.53
C THR A 22 -15.58 -3.26 3.82
N GLY A 23 -14.84 -3.96 2.96
CA GLY A 23 -13.43 -4.28 3.18
C GLY A 23 -12.45 -3.19 2.75
N HIS A 24 -11.17 -3.54 2.73
CA HIS A 24 -10.07 -2.62 2.43
C HIS A 24 -9.79 -2.48 0.93
N MET A 25 -9.22 -1.34 0.54
CA MET A 25 -8.82 -1.01 -0.82
C MET A 25 -7.34 -0.66 -0.88
N CYS A 26 -6.63 -1.22 -1.86
CA CYS A 26 -5.29 -0.81 -2.23
C CYS A 26 -5.36 0.34 -3.24
N TYR A 27 -5.02 1.55 -2.77
CA TYR A 27 -4.94 2.77 -3.58
C TYR A 27 -3.52 3.03 -4.13
N CYS A 28 -2.80 1.96 -4.46
CA CYS A 28 -1.54 2.10 -5.20
C CYS A 28 -1.83 2.61 -6.62
N PRO A 29 -1.10 3.60 -7.15
CA PRO A 29 -1.25 4.12 -8.51
C PRO A 29 -1.33 3.04 -9.59
N MET A 30 -0.65 1.91 -9.40
CA MET A 30 -0.70 0.75 -10.31
C MET A 30 -2.09 0.13 -10.48
N HIS A 31 -3.00 0.36 -9.54
CA HIS A 31 -4.36 -0.17 -9.57
C HIS A 31 -5.38 0.85 -10.02
N LEU A 32 -5.00 2.13 -10.09
CA LEU A 32 -5.92 3.21 -10.37
C LEU A 32 -6.04 3.45 -11.87
N ASP A 33 -7.22 3.90 -12.31
CA ASP A 33 -7.40 4.39 -13.67
C ASP A 33 -6.82 5.80 -13.79
N LEU A 34 -5.53 5.89 -14.13
CA LEU A 34 -4.81 7.16 -14.18
C LEU A 34 -5.18 8.08 -15.36
N THR A 35 -6.18 7.71 -16.16
CA THR A 35 -6.61 8.50 -17.33
C THR A 35 -7.55 9.64 -16.96
N ALA A 36 -8.26 9.53 -15.82
CA ALA A 36 -9.04 10.63 -15.26
C ALA A 36 -8.12 11.61 -14.49
N PRO A 37 -8.50 12.88 -14.29
CA PRO A 37 -7.80 13.78 -13.38
C PRO A 37 -8.28 13.61 -11.92
N LYS A 38 -7.42 13.91 -10.93
CA LYS A 38 -7.74 13.86 -9.50
C LYS A 38 -9.00 14.66 -9.13
N SER A 39 -9.28 15.75 -9.85
CA SER A 39 -10.47 16.59 -9.62
C SER A 39 -11.80 15.85 -9.82
N SER A 40 -11.81 14.72 -10.54
CA SER A 40 -12.95 13.81 -10.64
C SER A 40 -13.08 12.87 -9.42
N VAL A 41 -12.85 13.41 -8.21
CA VAL A 41 -12.66 12.74 -6.91
C VAL A 41 -13.55 11.51 -6.63
N GLY A 42 -14.77 11.45 -7.18
CA GLY A 42 -15.69 10.30 -7.06
C GLY A 42 -15.30 9.05 -7.87
N GLU A 43 -14.43 9.18 -8.88
CA GLU A 43 -14.03 8.09 -9.79
C GLU A 43 -12.90 7.22 -9.21
N TRP A 44 -12.06 7.77 -8.32
CA TRP A 44 -10.84 7.11 -7.83
C TRP A 44 -11.04 6.23 -6.60
N VAL A 45 -11.95 6.63 -5.71
CA VAL A 45 -12.32 5.84 -4.51
C VAL A 45 -13.02 4.54 -4.92
N GLY A 46 -13.52 4.45 -6.15
CA GLY A 46 -14.06 3.22 -6.75
C GLY A 46 -13.04 2.40 -7.56
N SER A 47 -11.87 2.97 -7.90
CA SER A 47 -10.90 2.33 -8.80
C SER A 47 -9.76 1.62 -8.08
N GLY A 48 -9.68 1.69 -6.75
CA GLY A 48 -8.69 0.91 -5.99
C GLY A 48 -8.89 -0.59 -6.19
N LYS A 49 -7.84 -1.38 -5.93
CA LYS A 49 -7.97 -2.85 -5.93
C LYS A 49 -8.59 -3.30 -4.58
N PRO A 50 -9.73 -4.01 -4.56
CA PRO A 50 -10.25 -4.63 -3.34
C PRO A 50 -9.26 -5.61 -2.72
N LEU A 51 -9.22 -5.67 -1.39
CA LEU A 51 -8.38 -6.56 -0.61
C LEU A 51 -9.26 -7.55 0.15
N PHE A 52 -9.35 -8.78 -0.35
CA PHE A 52 -10.19 -9.83 0.20
C PHE A 52 -9.47 -10.61 1.31
N PRO A 53 -10.21 -11.31 2.19
CA PRO A 53 -9.59 -12.25 3.13
C PRO A 53 -8.66 -13.24 2.40
N GLY A 54 -7.49 -13.47 2.98
CA GLY A 54 -6.42 -14.29 2.38
C GLY A 54 -5.49 -13.52 1.43
N ASP A 55 -5.88 -12.34 0.94
CA ASP A 55 -5.00 -11.57 0.05
C ASP A 55 -3.67 -11.21 0.74
N PRO A 56 -2.52 -11.39 0.05
CA PRO A 56 -1.25 -10.87 0.53
C PRO A 56 -1.27 -9.34 0.58
N VAL A 57 -1.05 -8.79 1.77
CA VAL A 57 -1.12 -7.36 2.05
C VAL A 57 0.06 -6.86 2.88
N GLN A 58 0.21 -5.55 2.89
CA GLN A 58 1.17 -4.82 3.70
C GLN A 58 0.46 -3.68 4.42
N LEU A 59 0.58 -3.66 5.74
CA LEU A 59 0.11 -2.57 6.59
C LEU A 59 1.22 -1.53 6.74
N VAL A 60 0.97 -0.33 6.22
CA VAL A 60 1.88 0.82 6.39
C VAL A 60 1.43 1.62 7.60
N THR A 61 2.33 1.88 8.53
CA THR A 61 2.10 2.76 9.69
C THR A 61 2.81 4.09 9.48
N PHE A 62 2.13 5.18 9.80
CA PHE A 62 2.64 6.55 9.68
C PHE A 62 3.04 7.15 11.03
N GLU A 63 3.80 8.24 10.99
CA GLU A 63 4.27 8.98 12.19
C GLU A 63 3.13 9.42 13.13
N ASP A 64 1.93 9.70 12.60
CA ASP A 64 0.76 10.09 13.39
C ASP A 64 0.03 8.89 14.04
N GLY A 65 0.57 7.67 13.87
CA GLY A 65 0.02 6.43 14.39
C GLY A 65 -1.10 5.82 13.54
N LYS A 66 -1.54 6.50 12.48
CA LYS A 66 -2.51 5.92 11.54
C LYS A 66 -1.85 4.87 10.67
N SER A 67 -2.68 4.04 10.06
CA SER A 67 -2.23 3.01 9.14
C SER A 67 -3.15 2.85 7.93
N THR A 68 -2.60 2.29 6.86
CA THR A 68 -3.35 1.92 5.66
C THR A 68 -2.82 0.62 5.08
N PHE A 69 -3.71 -0.17 4.50
CA PHE A 69 -3.35 -1.36 3.76
C PHE A 69 -3.02 -1.05 2.31
N LEU A 70 -2.05 -1.80 1.78
CA LEU A 70 -1.74 -1.94 0.38
C LEU A 70 -1.59 -3.43 0.07
N CYS A 71 -1.82 -3.89 -1.16
CA CYS A 71 -1.50 -5.26 -1.50
C CYS A 71 0.03 -5.48 -1.47
N ALA A 72 0.46 -6.74 -1.45
CA ALA A 72 1.87 -7.10 -1.44
C ALA A 72 2.65 -6.39 -2.57
N GLY A 73 3.83 -5.86 -2.21
CA GLY A 73 4.73 -5.11 -3.10
C GLY A 73 4.40 -3.62 -3.18
N CYS A 74 3.13 -3.24 -3.11
CA CYS A 74 2.73 -1.85 -3.26
C CYS A 74 3.23 -0.95 -2.12
N ALA A 75 3.32 -1.45 -0.89
CA ALA A 75 3.81 -0.62 0.22
C ALA A 75 5.28 -0.25 0.07
N VAL A 76 6.12 -1.19 -0.36
CA VAL A 76 7.55 -0.94 -0.56
C VAL A 76 7.76 0.03 -1.71
N SER A 77 7.05 -0.13 -2.83
CA SER A 77 7.08 0.83 -3.94
C SER A 77 6.55 2.20 -3.53
N ALA A 78 5.51 2.26 -2.68
CA ALA A 78 4.97 3.52 -2.20
C ALA A 78 5.97 4.28 -1.30
N VAL A 79 6.64 3.57 -0.39
CA VAL A 79 7.71 4.14 0.42
C VAL A 79 8.89 4.56 -0.45
N GLY A 80 9.30 3.74 -1.43
CA GLY A 80 10.36 4.08 -2.38
C GLY A 80 10.06 5.36 -3.17
N CYS A 81 8.82 5.53 -3.64
CA CYS A 81 8.38 6.77 -4.30
C CYS A 81 8.59 8.02 -3.44
N SER A 82 8.60 7.89 -2.11
CA SER A 82 8.77 9.01 -1.18
C SER A 82 10.24 9.40 -0.90
N THR A 83 11.20 8.59 -1.34
CA THR A 83 12.63 8.80 -1.06
C THR A 83 13.39 9.40 -2.23
N GLY A 84 12.89 9.29 -3.46
CA GLY A 84 13.50 9.83 -4.67
C GLY A 84 12.64 10.82 -5.44
N ASP A 85 13.24 11.39 -6.49
CA ASP A 85 12.60 12.22 -7.51
C ASP A 85 12.99 11.68 -8.89
N PRO A 86 12.36 10.58 -9.36
CA PRO A 86 12.59 10.05 -10.70
C PRO A 86 12.30 11.10 -11.78
N ASP A 87 12.94 10.94 -12.93
CA ASP A 87 12.59 11.72 -14.11
C ASP A 87 11.15 11.43 -14.56
N GLU A 88 10.56 12.35 -15.33
CA GLU A 88 9.15 12.27 -15.75
C GLU A 88 8.77 10.92 -16.41
N ASN A 89 9.67 10.31 -17.17
CA ASN A 89 9.41 9.05 -17.88
C ASN A 89 9.87 7.80 -17.12
N GLU A 90 10.50 7.97 -15.95
CA GLU A 90 10.95 6.87 -15.10
C GLU A 90 9.81 6.37 -14.21
N TRP A 91 9.92 5.11 -13.77
CA TRP A 91 8.95 4.50 -12.88
C TRP A 91 9.01 5.12 -11.48
N ALA A 92 7.87 5.64 -11.03
CA ALA A 92 7.72 6.21 -9.69
C ALA A 92 7.13 5.21 -8.71
N VAL A 93 6.12 4.43 -9.12
CA VAL A 93 5.48 3.40 -8.30
C VAL A 93 5.22 2.16 -9.15
N GLY A 94 6.01 1.10 -8.91
CA GLY A 94 5.94 -0.14 -9.68
C GLY A 94 6.14 0.10 -11.17
N THR A 95 5.10 -0.06 -11.98
CA THR A 95 5.16 0.16 -13.43
C THR A 95 4.61 1.52 -13.88
N VAL A 96 4.15 2.36 -12.95
CA VAL A 96 3.59 3.68 -13.25
C VAL A 96 4.69 4.74 -13.28
N THR A 97 4.74 5.51 -14.36
CA THR A 97 5.72 6.62 -14.50
C THR A 97 5.32 7.84 -13.67
N ARG A 98 6.31 8.67 -13.33
CA ARG A 98 6.07 9.96 -12.66
C ARG A 98 5.09 10.83 -13.45
N ASN A 99 5.30 11.00 -14.75
CA ASN A 99 4.47 11.85 -15.61
C ASN A 99 3.00 11.40 -15.60
N THR A 100 2.73 10.09 -15.60
CA THR A 100 1.37 9.57 -15.48
C THR A 100 0.71 10.01 -14.17
N MET A 101 1.43 9.96 -13.05
CA MET A 101 0.93 10.40 -11.74
C MET A 101 0.78 11.92 -11.65
N GLU A 102 1.66 12.69 -12.28
CA GLU A 102 1.58 14.16 -12.35
C GLU A 102 0.42 14.63 -13.23
N THR A 103 0.20 13.98 -14.37
CA THR A 103 -0.94 14.24 -15.26
C THR A 103 -2.27 13.95 -14.55
N ALA A 104 -2.32 12.87 -13.77
CA ALA A 104 -3.46 12.59 -12.90
C ALA A 104 -3.56 13.54 -11.70
N GLY A 105 -2.51 14.31 -11.38
CA GLY A 105 -2.49 15.27 -10.28
C GLY A 105 -2.32 14.65 -8.89
N ILE A 106 -1.75 13.43 -8.81
CA ILE A 106 -1.62 12.68 -7.54
C ILE A 106 -0.18 12.55 -7.04
N TYR A 107 0.82 12.81 -7.88
CA TYR A 107 2.23 12.48 -7.58
C TYR A 107 2.73 13.09 -6.27
N GLU A 108 2.65 14.41 -6.14
CA GLU A 108 3.15 15.12 -4.95
C GLU A 108 2.44 14.70 -3.66
N ASP A 109 1.12 14.53 -3.70
CA ASP A 109 0.37 14.13 -2.50
C ASP A 109 0.69 12.70 -2.10
N TYR A 110 0.78 11.78 -3.07
CA TYR A 110 1.17 10.39 -2.82
C TYR A 110 2.55 10.33 -2.19
N LYS A 111 3.53 11.03 -2.78
CA LYS A 111 4.90 11.15 -2.27
C LYS A 111 4.93 11.68 -0.84
N ASN A 112 4.23 12.79 -0.59
CA ASN A 112 4.21 13.46 0.71
C ASN A 112 3.53 12.62 1.81
N THR A 113 2.52 11.83 1.47
CA THR A 113 1.88 10.90 2.40
C THR A 113 2.85 9.80 2.82
N PHE A 114 3.47 9.10 1.85
CA PHE A 114 4.38 7.99 2.16
C PHE A 114 5.72 8.45 2.72
N LYS A 115 6.08 9.72 2.61
CA LYS A 115 7.24 10.30 3.31
C LYS A 115 7.14 10.17 4.83
N LYS A 116 5.91 10.11 5.37
CA LYS A 116 5.63 9.96 6.81
C LYS A 116 5.52 8.50 7.26
N ALA A 117 5.76 7.54 6.37
CA ALA A 117 5.72 6.12 6.73
C ALA A 117 6.92 5.77 7.63
N VAL A 118 6.65 5.07 8.73
CA VAL A 118 7.65 4.64 9.73
C VAL A 118 7.86 3.14 9.77
N SER A 119 6.86 2.36 9.33
CA SER A 119 7.02 0.91 9.22
C SER A 119 6.08 0.28 8.20
N VAL A 120 6.48 -0.90 7.73
CA VAL A 120 5.68 -1.79 6.88
C VAL A 120 5.63 -3.16 7.53
N GLN A 121 4.43 -3.69 7.75
CA GLN A 121 4.22 -5.06 8.22
C GLN A 121 3.59 -5.88 7.10
N SER A 122 4.16 -7.05 6.80
CA SER A 122 3.65 -7.95 5.77
C SER A 122 2.79 -9.04 6.38
N GLY A 123 1.75 -9.44 5.66
CA GLY A 123 0.79 -10.44 6.13
C GLY A 123 -0.25 -10.79 5.08
N ALA A 124 -1.28 -11.48 5.53
CA ALA A 124 -2.53 -11.67 4.80
C ALA A 124 -3.64 -10.85 5.45
N MET A 125 -4.64 -10.46 4.66
CA MET A 125 -5.86 -9.86 5.17
C MET A 125 -6.69 -10.95 5.86
N ASP A 126 -7.12 -10.74 7.10
CA ASP A 126 -8.04 -11.66 7.76
C ASP A 126 -9.52 -11.34 7.45
N PRO A 127 -10.47 -12.23 7.81
CA PRO A 127 -11.90 -12.00 7.57
C PRO A 127 -12.47 -10.77 8.30
N ASP A 128 -11.83 -10.30 9.36
CA ASP A 128 -12.25 -9.12 10.13
C ASP A 128 -11.68 -7.80 9.52
N GLY A 129 -10.82 -7.91 8.50
CA GLY A 129 -10.17 -6.77 7.86
C GLY A 129 -8.88 -6.31 8.56
N GLU A 130 -8.31 -7.15 9.41
CA GLU A 130 -7.06 -6.87 10.11
C GLU A 130 -5.89 -7.66 9.48
N ILE A 131 -4.66 -7.37 9.93
CA ILE A 131 -3.46 -8.03 9.40
C ILE A 131 -3.16 -9.32 10.16
N CYS A 132 -3.17 -10.44 9.45
CA CYS A 132 -2.60 -11.69 9.91
C CYS A 132 -1.12 -11.77 9.48
N SER A 133 -0.18 -11.58 10.42
CA SER A 133 1.25 -11.72 10.13
C SER A 133 1.59 -13.14 9.70
N ILE A 134 2.13 -13.32 8.49
CA ILE A 134 2.60 -14.62 7.98
C ILE A 134 4.00 -15.01 8.51
N TRP A 135 4.61 -14.17 9.35
CA TRP A 135 5.88 -14.47 10.01
C TRP A 135 5.65 -14.97 11.44
N VAL A 136 6.56 -15.83 11.91
CA VAL A 136 6.58 -16.35 13.29
C VAL A 136 6.64 -15.19 14.29
N GLU A 137 7.58 -14.26 14.07
CA GLU A 137 7.64 -12.99 14.80
C GLU A 137 7.01 -11.89 13.94
N ALA A 138 5.97 -11.25 14.45
CA ALA A 138 5.26 -10.17 13.76
C ALA A 138 6.01 -8.82 13.83
N THR A 139 7.32 -8.85 13.59
CA THR A 139 8.16 -7.64 13.63
C THR A 139 7.94 -6.83 12.36
N PRO A 140 7.55 -5.54 12.43
CA PRO A 140 7.44 -4.70 11.24
C PRO A 140 8.80 -4.28 10.70
N PHE A 141 8.94 -4.19 9.38
CA PHE A 141 10.07 -3.52 8.73
C PHE A 141 10.08 -2.05 9.10
N LYS A 142 11.18 -1.55 9.68
CA LYS A 142 11.30 -0.13 10.05
C LYS A 142 11.86 0.68 8.90
N ILE A 143 11.23 1.83 8.63
CA ILE A 143 11.71 2.78 7.63
C ILE A 143 12.70 3.71 8.31
N ASP A 144 13.96 3.61 7.89
CA ASP A 144 15.05 4.47 8.37
C ASP A 144 15.36 5.52 7.30
N ARG A 145 14.90 6.75 7.52
CA ARG A 145 15.03 7.86 6.56
C ARG A 145 16.46 8.39 6.44
N ASP A 146 17.33 8.10 7.40
CA ASP A 146 18.73 8.53 7.36
C ASP A 146 19.54 7.65 6.39
N THR A 147 19.09 6.41 6.17
CA THR A 147 19.81 5.43 5.34
C THR A 147 19.04 4.98 4.10
N MET A 148 17.72 5.14 4.05
CA MET A 148 16.87 4.81 2.91
C MET A 148 16.55 6.08 2.11
N THR A 149 17.56 6.62 1.45
CA THR A 149 17.48 7.91 0.73
C THR A 149 17.11 7.78 -0.74
N ASP A 150 16.92 6.56 -1.24
CA ASP A 150 16.57 6.27 -2.62
C ASP A 150 15.68 5.02 -2.73
N PRO A 151 14.91 4.84 -3.83
CA PRO A 151 13.97 3.73 -3.98
C PRO A 151 14.63 2.34 -3.98
N ASP A 152 15.83 2.22 -4.52
CA ASP A 152 16.56 0.95 -4.63
C ASP A 152 17.03 0.48 -3.25
N THR A 153 17.52 1.40 -2.42
CA THR A 153 17.92 1.11 -1.04
C THR A 153 16.72 0.70 -0.18
N VAL A 154 15.55 1.32 -0.34
CA VAL A 154 14.29 0.87 0.32
C VAL A 154 13.99 -0.57 -0.06
N SER A 155 13.97 -0.86 -1.36
CA SER A 155 13.62 -2.18 -1.89
C SER A 155 14.61 -3.26 -1.45
N ARG A 156 15.91 -2.97 -1.52
CA ARG A 156 16.98 -3.89 -1.09
C ARG A 156 16.90 -4.19 0.40
N LYS A 157 16.77 -3.16 1.25
CA LYS A 157 16.68 -3.36 2.71
C LYS A 157 15.42 -4.13 3.10
N TYR A 158 14.30 -3.89 2.42
CA TYR A 158 13.09 -4.68 2.64
C TYR A 158 13.30 -6.16 2.24
N ALA A 159 13.97 -6.42 1.12
CA ALA A 159 14.28 -7.78 0.68
C ALA A 159 15.22 -8.49 1.65
N GLU A 160 16.29 -7.82 2.11
CA GLU A 160 17.20 -8.33 3.15
C GLU A 160 16.44 -8.66 4.44
N PHE A 161 15.55 -7.75 4.86
CA PHE A 161 14.71 -7.96 6.03
C PHE A 161 13.79 -9.18 5.88
N ALA A 162 13.09 -9.31 4.74
CA ALA A 162 12.18 -10.41 4.45
C ALA A 162 12.90 -11.77 4.40
N GLN A 163 14.12 -11.83 3.87
CA GLN A 163 14.94 -13.05 3.83
C GLN A 163 15.37 -13.56 5.21
N LEU A 164 15.39 -12.67 6.21
CA LEU A 164 15.72 -13.03 7.59
C LEU A 164 14.50 -13.50 8.39
N GLN A 165 13.29 -13.38 7.82
CA GLN A 165 12.06 -13.80 8.51
C GLN A 165 11.79 -15.28 8.32
N THR A 166 11.25 -15.90 9.35
CA THR A 166 10.71 -17.26 9.28
C THR A 166 9.21 -17.20 9.03
N VAL A 167 8.75 -17.86 7.97
CA VAL A 167 7.32 -18.00 7.67
C VAL A 167 6.65 -18.92 8.70
N ASP A 168 5.50 -18.50 9.18
CA ASP A 168 4.60 -19.32 9.99
C ASP A 168 3.67 -20.10 9.04
N GLU A 169 4.06 -21.33 8.70
CA GLU A 169 3.34 -22.20 7.76
C GLU A 169 1.87 -22.43 8.16
N SER A 170 1.57 -22.39 9.46
CA SER A 170 0.19 -22.55 9.94
C SER A 170 -0.69 -21.35 9.58
N LYS A 171 -0.14 -20.14 9.67
CA LYS A 171 -0.83 -18.90 9.27
C LYS A 171 -0.87 -18.72 7.76
N ALA A 172 0.17 -19.17 7.04
CA ALA A 172 0.16 -19.19 5.59
C ALA A 172 -0.96 -20.12 5.08
N SER A 173 -1.07 -21.34 5.63
CA SER A 173 -2.15 -22.28 5.29
C SER A 173 -3.53 -21.71 5.63
N LEU A 174 -3.67 -21.04 6.78
CA LEU A 174 -4.93 -20.39 7.16
C LEU A 174 -5.32 -19.26 6.21
N ALA A 175 -4.35 -18.48 5.72
CA ALA A 175 -4.59 -17.44 4.73
C ALA A 175 -5.08 -18.03 3.40
N ASP A 176 -4.48 -19.13 2.94
CA ASP A 176 -4.91 -19.85 1.74
C ASP A 176 -6.34 -20.38 1.90
N GLU A 177 -6.71 -20.91 3.08
CA GLU A 177 -8.08 -21.34 3.37
C GLU A 177 -9.11 -20.21 3.28
N TRP A 178 -8.73 -18.96 3.59
CA TRP A 178 -9.62 -17.81 3.43
C TRP A 178 -9.85 -17.46 1.97
N VAL A 179 -8.84 -17.59 1.11
CA VAL A 179 -8.98 -17.37 -0.34
C VAL A 179 -9.99 -18.35 -0.95
N ASP A 180 -10.02 -19.60 -0.50
CA ASP A 180 -10.96 -20.60 -1.00
C ASP A 180 -12.42 -20.34 -0.56
N GLN A 181 -12.62 -19.48 0.45
CA GLN A 181 -13.92 -19.22 1.07
C GLN A 181 -14.59 -17.92 0.58
N TYR A 182 -13.86 -17.03 -0.09
CA TYR A 182 -14.30 -15.67 -0.47
C TYR A 182 -14.00 -15.34 -1.94
#